data_AF-A0A3M3XNE7-F1
#
_entry.id   AF-A0A3M3XNE7-F1
#
_cell.length_a   1.000
_cell.length_b   1.000
_cell.length_c   1.000
_cell.angle_alpha   90.00
_cell.angle_beta   90.00
_cell.angle_gamma   90.00
#
_symmetry.space_group_name_H-M   'P 1'
#
loop_
_entity.id
_entity.type
_entity.pdbx_description
1 polymer ?
#
loop_
_entity_poly.entity_id
_entity_poly.type
_entity_poly.pdbx_seq_one_letter_code
_entity_poly.pdbx_strand_id
1 'polypeptide(L)'
;MTEKKNIGTYKARIFEDVELHQKFDQERFRFSQLPFRSQFWIFILQFGKVGFIILFPISIISHIAVVHASDDSWQQVTVELLIGLYPFLLGIPLLSWLIGHIVINHFPRIWFRPPKGPLWELNRRTGLVTIFGYKRHRKEGVIDEFVAPFYEFDAYMITTHDRHGPYYGLLLQHRYEEQHINFHALLGPDDFQQRPCALWDFLQNYMDTSGPIPDIPLFEPYRHLDPVTARYDQQNHRNPRYWIDMDDATFKAEVDAMWQRVYAIDTFSRPNLMAQYVDYGL
;
A
#
# COMPACT_ATOMS: atom_id res chain seq x y z
N MET A 1 10.05 -9.19 -24.69
CA MET A 1 11.24 -9.19 -23.80
C MET A 1 12.25 -10.26 -24.23
N THR A 2 11.77 -11.44 -24.64
CA THR A 2 12.51 -12.54 -25.28
C THR A 2 13.31 -12.12 -26.52
N GLU A 3 12.79 -11.21 -27.34
CA GLU A 3 13.40 -10.83 -28.61
C GLU A 3 14.72 -10.03 -28.46
N LYS A 4 14.85 -9.17 -27.44
CA LYS A 4 16.08 -8.39 -27.21
C LYS A 4 17.18 -9.19 -26.51
N LYS A 5 16.84 -10.20 -25.70
CA LYS A 5 17.81 -11.13 -25.08
C LYS A 5 18.58 -11.93 -26.14
N ASN A 6 17.93 -12.24 -27.27
CA ASN A 6 18.52 -13.03 -28.36
C ASN A 6 19.50 -12.25 -29.26
N ILE A 7 19.51 -10.91 -29.21
CA ILE A 7 20.31 -10.06 -30.12
C ILE A 7 21.60 -9.53 -29.45
N GLY A 8 21.91 -9.96 -28.22
CA GLY A 8 23.16 -9.60 -27.51
C GLY A 8 23.29 -8.13 -27.10
N THR A 9 22.34 -7.27 -27.48
CA THR A 9 22.27 -5.83 -27.14
C THR A 9 21.48 -5.57 -25.85
N TYR A 10 21.19 -6.62 -25.08
CA TYR A 10 20.37 -6.52 -23.89
C TYR A 10 21.17 -6.00 -22.69
N LYS A 11 20.98 -4.72 -22.35
CA LYS A 11 21.44 -4.17 -21.07
C LYS A 11 20.39 -4.48 -20.00
N ALA A 12 20.69 -5.43 -19.12
CA ALA A 12 19.82 -5.79 -18.01
C ALA A 12 19.48 -4.56 -17.16
N ARG A 13 18.20 -4.43 -16.78
CA ARG A 13 17.79 -3.34 -15.88
C ARG A 13 18.36 -3.60 -14.49
N ILE A 14 18.60 -2.52 -13.73
CA ILE A 14 19.34 -2.54 -12.45
C ILE A 14 18.72 -3.50 -11.40
N PHE A 15 17.46 -3.89 -11.55
CA PHE A 15 16.74 -4.81 -10.66
C PHE A 15 15.94 -5.89 -11.39
N GLU A 16 16.31 -6.23 -12.62
CA GLU A 16 15.54 -7.18 -13.44
C GLU A 16 15.44 -8.58 -12.84
N ASP A 17 16.51 -9.04 -12.21
CA ASP A 17 16.57 -10.37 -11.59
C ASP A 17 16.21 -10.34 -10.10
N VAL A 18 15.70 -9.21 -9.59
CA VAL A 18 15.37 -9.09 -8.16
C VAL A 18 13.93 -9.53 -7.92
N GLU A 19 13.76 -10.59 -7.13
CA GLU A 19 12.45 -11.04 -6.69
C GLU A 19 11.91 -10.12 -5.58
N LEU A 20 10.80 -9.44 -5.89
CA LEU A 20 10.09 -8.62 -4.90
C LEU A 20 9.19 -9.44 -4.00
N HIS A 21 8.94 -10.71 -4.32
CA HIS A 21 8.00 -11.60 -3.64
C HIS A 21 6.54 -11.11 -3.58
N GLN A 22 6.23 -9.87 -3.95
CA GLN A 22 4.86 -9.41 -4.15
C GLN A 22 4.28 -10.01 -5.43
N LYS A 23 3.06 -10.55 -5.34
CA LYS A 23 2.37 -11.12 -6.50
C LYS A 23 0.87 -10.87 -6.36
N PHE A 24 0.28 -10.23 -7.36
CA PHE A 24 -1.17 -10.04 -7.44
C PHE A 24 -1.62 -10.50 -8.82
N ASP A 25 -2.17 -11.70 -8.87
CA ASP A 25 -2.71 -12.29 -10.09
C ASP A 25 -4.04 -13.00 -9.80
N GLN A 26 -4.55 -13.73 -10.78
CA GLN A 26 -5.82 -14.44 -10.67
C GLN A 26 -5.80 -15.63 -9.68
N GLU A 27 -4.64 -16.10 -9.22
CA GLU A 27 -4.53 -17.24 -8.30
C GLU A 27 -4.01 -16.85 -6.91
N ARG A 28 -3.10 -15.89 -6.84
CA ARG A 28 -2.36 -15.51 -5.63
C ARG A 28 -2.41 -14.01 -5.39
N PHE A 29 -2.84 -13.66 -4.18
CA PHE A 29 -2.74 -12.31 -3.63
C PHE A 29 -1.73 -12.33 -2.48
N ARG A 30 -0.48 -11.98 -2.81
CA ARG A 30 0.69 -12.11 -1.95
C ARG A 30 1.32 -10.75 -1.71
N PHE A 31 1.47 -10.41 -0.44
CA PHE A 31 2.05 -9.15 -0.02
C PHE A 31 3.45 -9.32 0.56
N SER A 32 4.34 -8.41 0.21
CA SER A 32 5.68 -8.29 0.79
C SER A 32 5.95 -6.84 1.10
N GLN A 33 6.64 -6.58 2.20
CA GLN A 33 7.01 -5.22 2.58
C GLN A 33 8.51 -4.98 2.37
N LEU A 34 8.85 -3.82 1.78
CA LEU A 34 10.24 -3.40 1.66
C LEU A 34 10.92 -3.34 3.04
N PRO A 35 12.19 -3.72 3.14
CA PRO A 35 12.92 -3.66 4.40
C PRO A 35 13.10 -2.21 4.85
N PHE A 36 13.23 -2.02 6.17
CA PHE A 36 13.42 -0.71 6.79
C PHE A 36 14.50 0.15 6.12
N ARG A 37 15.62 -0.46 5.69
CA ARG A 37 16.71 0.27 5.02
C ARG A 37 16.27 0.96 3.72
N SER A 38 15.39 0.32 2.95
CA SER A 38 14.87 0.91 1.72
C SER A 38 13.80 1.96 2.04
N GLN A 39 12.88 1.64 2.95
CA GLN A 39 11.89 2.61 3.42
C GLN A 39 12.54 3.89 3.97
N PHE A 40 13.65 3.77 4.71
CA PHE A 40 14.41 4.90 5.27
C PHE A 40 14.81 5.93 4.22
N TRP A 41 15.33 5.51 3.06
CA TRP A 41 15.72 6.45 2.01
C TRP A 41 14.52 7.12 1.34
N ILE A 42 13.40 6.39 1.19
CA ILE A 42 12.14 6.98 0.75
C ILE A 42 11.68 8.04 1.76
N PHE A 43 11.73 7.73 3.05
CA PHE A 43 11.35 8.69 4.10
C PHE A 43 12.23 9.92 4.08
N ILE A 44 13.56 9.81 3.98
CA ILE A 44 14.46 10.97 3.84
C ILE A 44 14.05 11.84 2.64
N LEU A 45 13.82 11.22 1.48
CA LEU A 45 13.45 11.93 0.27
C LEU A 45 12.11 12.67 0.43
N GLN A 46 11.07 11.96 0.89
CA GLN A 46 9.72 12.52 1.00
C GLN A 46 9.62 13.54 2.13
N PHE A 47 10.19 13.26 3.29
CA PHE A 47 10.20 14.18 4.42
C PHE A 47 10.97 15.46 4.09
N GLY A 48 12.15 15.35 3.45
CA GLY A 48 12.92 16.51 3.00
C GLY A 48 12.16 17.34 1.97
N LYS A 49 11.58 16.70 0.95
CA LYS A 49 10.83 17.38 -0.11
C LYS A 49 9.57 18.08 0.43
N VAL A 50 8.71 17.35 1.14
CA VAL A 50 7.46 17.88 1.69
C VAL A 50 7.75 18.95 2.73
N GLY A 51 8.71 18.71 3.62
CA GLY A 51 9.15 19.67 4.63
C GLY A 51 9.64 20.98 3.99
N PHE A 52 10.48 20.90 2.95
CA PHE A 52 10.95 22.10 2.25
C PHE A 52 9.80 22.86 1.56
N ILE A 53 8.91 22.17 0.86
CA ILE A 53 7.77 22.79 0.16
C ILE A 53 6.83 23.52 1.13
N ILE A 54 6.62 22.97 2.34
CA ILE A 54 5.76 23.58 3.37
C ILE A 54 6.47 24.74 4.08
N LEU A 55 7.72 24.56 4.49
CA LEU A 55 8.45 25.54 5.30
C LEU A 55 8.90 26.75 4.48
N PHE A 56 9.15 26.58 3.17
CA PHE A 56 9.58 27.68 2.31
C PHE A 56 8.60 28.87 2.29
N PRO A 57 7.30 28.73 1.95
CA PRO A 57 6.36 29.86 1.99
C PRO A 57 6.15 30.42 3.39
N ILE A 58 6.12 29.57 4.42
CA ILE A 58 6.00 30.00 5.82
C ILE A 58 7.20 30.87 6.22
N SER A 59 8.41 30.50 5.79
CA SER A 59 9.62 31.25 6.08
C SER A 59 9.61 32.64 5.45
N ILE A 60 9.03 32.80 4.25
CA ILE A 60 8.89 34.10 3.58
C ILE A 60 7.90 34.99 4.34
N ILE A 61 6.74 34.47 4.72
CA ILE A 61 5.74 35.22 5.49
C ILE A 61 6.30 35.64 6.86
N SER A 62 6.95 34.70 7.55
CA SER A 62 7.60 34.95 8.83
C SER A 62 8.72 35.98 8.69
N HIS A 63 9.50 35.94 7.61
CA HIS A 63 10.53 36.94 7.33
C HIS A 63 9.96 38.35 7.26
N ILE A 64 8.90 38.53 6.47
CA ILE A 64 8.23 39.83 6.30
C ILE A 64 7.70 40.32 7.65
N ALA A 65 7.06 39.45 8.43
CA ALA A 65 6.53 39.81 9.75
C ALA A 65 7.63 40.25 10.72
N VAL A 66 8.76 39.54 10.77
CA VAL A 66 9.88 39.87 11.66
C VAL A 66 10.55 41.18 11.24
N VAL A 67 10.72 41.42 9.94
CA VAL A 67 11.26 42.70 9.43
C VAL A 67 10.36 43.87 9.77
N HIS A 68 9.03 43.70 9.76
CA HIS A 68 8.09 44.77 10.14
C HIS A 68 8.02 45.01 11.66
N ALA A 69 8.28 43.99 12.47
CA ALA A 69 8.19 44.08 13.93
C ALA A 69 9.51 44.47 14.60
N SER A 70 10.63 44.41 13.88
CA SER A 70 11.95 44.75 14.39
C SER A 70 12.23 46.24 14.23
N ASP A 71 12.90 46.82 15.24
CA ASP A 71 13.44 48.18 15.19
C ASP A 71 14.75 48.25 14.38
N ASP A 72 15.36 47.11 14.04
CA ASP A 72 16.61 47.02 13.28
C ASP A 72 16.37 47.17 11.78
N SER A 73 17.43 47.51 11.04
CA SER A 73 17.36 47.57 9.58
C SER A 73 17.02 46.19 9.00
N TRP A 74 16.19 46.16 7.94
CA TRP A 74 15.80 44.91 7.28
C TRP A 74 17.00 44.05 6.84
N GLN A 75 18.13 44.67 6.47
CA GLN A 75 19.34 43.97 6.06
C GLN A 75 19.96 43.19 7.22
N GLN A 76 20.04 43.82 8.40
CA GLN A 76 20.62 43.19 9.59
C GLN A 76 19.77 42.01 10.05
N VAL A 77 18.45 42.21 10.16
CA VAL A 77 17.49 41.14 10.48
C VAL A 77 17.60 39.98 9.48
N THR A 78 17.75 40.28 8.19
CA THR A 78 17.91 39.26 7.15
C THR A 78 19.18 38.46 7.30
N VAL A 79 20.31 39.11 7.55
CA VAL A 79 21.61 38.42 7.73
C VAL A 79 21.59 37.54 8.96
N GLU A 80 21.03 38.03 10.08
CA GLU A 80 20.90 37.24 11.32
C GLU A 80 20.03 36.00 11.12
N LEU A 81 18.88 36.13 10.45
CA LEU A 81 18.00 34.99 10.14
C LEU A 81 18.63 34.02 9.14
N LEU A 82 19.40 34.53 8.16
CA LEU A 82 20.06 33.73 7.14
C LEU A 82 21.22 32.90 7.70
N ILE A 83 21.94 33.41 8.69
CA ILE A 83 23.05 32.68 9.35
C ILE A 83 22.51 31.81 10.50
N GLY A 84 21.49 32.29 11.20
CA GLY A 84 20.89 31.62 12.35
C GLY A 84 19.80 30.64 11.94
N LEU A 85 18.57 31.12 11.74
CA LEU A 85 17.37 30.28 11.66
C LEU A 85 17.24 29.48 10.36
N TYR A 86 17.50 30.08 9.19
CA TYR A 86 17.23 29.47 7.88
C TYR A 86 18.08 28.23 7.54
N PRO A 87 19.36 28.11 7.93
CA PRO A 87 20.12 26.90 7.71
C PRO A 87 19.52 25.67 8.43
N PHE A 88 18.94 25.87 9.62
CA PHE A 88 18.24 24.78 10.31
C PHE A 88 16.84 24.56 9.74
N LEU A 89 16.07 25.64 9.53
CA LEU A 89 14.68 25.57 9.10
C LEU A 89 14.52 25.04 7.67
N LEU A 90 15.30 25.57 6.72
CA LEU A 90 15.23 25.23 5.30
C LEU A 90 16.40 24.35 4.86
N GLY A 91 17.58 24.55 5.43
CA GLY A 91 18.78 23.81 5.05
C GLY A 91 18.70 22.32 5.41
N ILE A 92 18.19 21.94 6.59
CA ILE A 92 18.04 20.51 6.95
C ILE A 92 17.07 19.78 6.01
N PRO A 93 15.85 20.28 5.74
CA PRO A 93 14.96 19.65 4.74
C PRO A 93 15.57 19.62 3.34
N LEU A 94 16.23 20.69 2.90
CA LEU A 94 16.85 20.76 1.58
C LEU A 94 18.01 19.75 1.44
N LEU A 95 18.87 19.64 2.45
CA LEU A 95 19.95 18.66 2.48
C LEU A 95 19.39 17.23 2.50
N SER A 96 18.35 16.98 3.30
CA SER A 96 17.67 15.68 3.33
C SER A 96 17.09 15.32 1.97
N TRP A 97 16.42 16.26 1.31
CA TRP A 97 15.89 16.09 -0.03
C TRP A 97 17.02 15.80 -1.04
N LEU A 98 18.09 16.59 -1.03
CA LEU A 98 19.23 16.42 -1.92
C LEU A 98 19.89 15.05 -1.74
N ILE A 99 20.20 14.66 -0.50
CA ILE A 99 20.82 13.37 -0.19
C ILE A 99 19.90 12.22 -0.63
N GLY A 100 18.62 12.26 -0.27
CA GLY A 100 17.65 11.24 -0.66
C GLY A 100 17.54 11.11 -2.18
N HIS A 101 17.50 12.23 -2.90
CA HIS A 101 17.44 12.26 -4.36
C HIS A 101 18.72 11.69 -5.01
N ILE A 102 19.90 12.04 -4.50
CA ILE A 102 21.17 11.50 -4.99
C ILE A 102 21.21 9.99 -4.78
N VAL A 103 20.91 9.50 -3.57
CA VAL A 103 21.02 8.08 -3.24
C VAL A 103 20.03 7.24 -4.04
N ILE A 104 18.77 7.68 -4.19
CA ILE A 104 17.76 6.92 -4.92
C ILE A 104 18.05 6.88 -6.42
N ASN A 105 18.45 8.00 -7.01
CA ASN A 105 18.60 8.10 -8.47
C ASN A 105 19.99 7.70 -8.98
N HIS A 106 21.05 7.94 -8.22
CA HIS A 106 22.43 7.68 -8.65
C HIS A 106 23.06 6.46 -7.97
N PHE A 107 22.56 6.04 -6.80
CA PHE A 107 23.08 4.89 -6.07
C PHE A 107 22.00 3.84 -5.75
N PRO A 108 21.35 3.26 -6.78
CA PRO A 108 20.23 2.34 -6.60
C PRO A 108 20.55 1.13 -5.71
N ARG A 109 21.79 0.64 -5.73
CA ARG A 109 22.25 -0.48 -4.88
C ARG A 109 22.37 -0.14 -3.40
N ILE A 110 22.50 1.15 -3.04
CA ILE A 110 22.58 1.60 -1.65
C ILE A 110 21.18 1.72 -1.07
N TRP A 111 20.24 2.29 -1.84
CA TRP A 111 18.88 2.53 -1.37
C TRP A 111 18.06 1.23 -1.37
N PHE A 112 18.11 0.47 -2.46
CA PHE A 112 17.19 -0.64 -2.68
C PHE A 112 17.78 -1.96 -2.19
N ARG A 113 17.02 -2.63 -1.32
CA ARG A 113 17.25 -4.01 -0.91
C ARG A 113 15.94 -4.78 -1.06
N PRO A 114 15.97 -5.97 -1.67
CA PRO A 114 14.77 -6.77 -1.79
C PRO A 114 14.20 -7.11 -0.41
N PRO A 115 12.87 -7.32 -0.33
CA PRO A 115 12.26 -7.93 0.84
C PRO A 115 12.83 -9.34 1.05
N LYS A 116 12.82 -9.81 2.29
CA LYS A 116 13.29 -11.18 2.62
C LYS A 116 12.36 -12.27 2.08
N GLY A 117 11.12 -11.90 1.82
CA GLY A 117 10.05 -12.80 1.43
C GLY A 117 8.68 -12.13 1.64
N PRO A 118 7.59 -12.84 1.31
CA PRO A 118 6.23 -12.38 1.55
C PRO A 118 5.88 -12.38 3.04
N LEU A 119 4.98 -11.51 3.49
CA LEU A 119 4.44 -11.55 4.85
C LEU A 119 3.25 -12.49 4.95
N TRP A 120 2.40 -12.48 3.92
CA TRP A 120 1.25 -13.34 3.80
C TRP A 120 0.89 -13.59 2.33
N GLU A 121 0.19 -14.69 2.07
CA GLU A 121 -0.39 -15.06 0.78
C GLU A 121 -1.82 -15.54 0.98
N LEU A 122 -2.72 -15.06 0.13
CA LEU A 122 -4.05 -15.63 -0.08
C LEU A 122 -4.04 -16.35 -1.42
N ASN A 123 -4.37 -17.64 -1.41
CA ASN A 123 -4.39 -18.45 -2.61
C ASN A 123 -5.82 -18.83 -2.97
N ARG A 124 -6.38 -18.15 -3.97
CA ARG A 124 -7.74 -18.38 -4.46
C ARG A 124 -7.94 -19.82 -4.93
N ARG A 125 -6.93 -20.41 -5.60
CA ARG A 125 -7.05 -21.75 -6.20
C ARG A 125 -7.14 -22.85 -5.16
N THR A 126 -6.39 -22.74 -4.06
CA THR A 126 -6.39 -23.74 -2.99
C THR A 126 -7.33 -23.39 -1.85
N GLY A 127 -7.79 -22.15 -1.75
CA GLY A 127 -8.56 -21.64 -0.61
C GLY A 127 -7.72 -21.50 0.66
N LEU A 128 -6.38 -21.52 0.55
CA LEU A 128 -5.46 -21.47 1.69
C LEU A 128 -4.90 -20.06 1.89
N VAL A 129 -4.63 -19.76 3.16
CA VAL A 129 -3.92 -18.57 3.63
C VAL A 129 -2.59 -19.02 4.18
N THR A 130 -1.51 -18.36 3.78
CA THR A 130 -0.15 -18.61 4.32
C THR A 130 0.36 -17.36 5.02
N ILE A 131 0.85 -17.50 6.24
CA ILE A 131 1.51 -16.45 7.02
C ILE A 131 2.97 -16.84 7.21
N PHE A 132 3.87 -15.93 6.88
CA PHE A 132 5.32 -16.19 6.91
C PHE A 132 5.98 -15.50 8.10
N GLY A 133 6.62 -16.29 8.96
CA GLY A 133 7.37 -15.87 10.13
C GLY A 133 8.87 -15.83 9.88
N TYR A 134 9.50 -14.66 10.12
CA TYR A 134 10.93 -14.44 9.90
C TYR A 134 11.76 -14.35 11.19
N LYS A 135 11.21 -14.76 12.35
CA LYS A 135 11.88 -14.65 13.65
C LYS A 135 13.16 -15.49 13.69
N ARG A 136 13.11 -16.73 13.19
CA ARG A 136 14.25 -17.66 13.17
C ARG A 136 15.14 -17.54 11.93
N HIS A 137 14.66 -16.89 10.88
CA HIS A 137 15.39 -16.73 9.61
C HIS A 137 16.79 -16.13 9.76
N ARG A 138 17.00 -15.17 10.68
CA ARG A 138 18.33 -14.55 10.85
C ARG A 138 19.35 -15.48 11.52
N LYS A 139 18.90 -16.40 12.38
CA LYS A 139 19.76 -17.27 13.19
C LYS A 139 19.93 -18.66 12.57
N GLU A 140 18.84 -19.22 12.04
CA GLU A 140 18.76 -20.61 11.60
C GLU A 140 18.50 -20.73 10.08
N GLY A 141 18.20 -19.62 9.39
CA GLY A 141 17.85 -19.64 7.97
C GLY A 141 16.46 -20.21 7.66
N VAL A 142 15.69 -20.61 8.68
CA VAL A 142 14.35 -21.19 8.53
C VAL A 142 13.29 -20.08 8.48
N ILE A 143 12.38 -20.19 7.51
CA ILE A 143 11.15 -19.39 7.42
C ILE A 143 10.03 -20.24 8.03
N ASP A 144 9.36 -19.70 9.04
CA ASP A 144 8.20 -20.35 9.64
C ASP A 144 6.99 -20.09 8.74
N GLU A 145 6.24 -21.13 8.40
CA GLU A 145 5.04 -21.00 7.56
C GLU A 145 3.84 -21.54 8.34
N PHE A 146 2.83 -20.70 8.51
CA PHE A 146 1.54 -21.11 9.02
C PHE A 146 0.54 -21.14 7.86
N VAL A 147 -0.06 -22.30 7.60
CA VAL A 147 -0.99 -22.51 6.48
C VAL A 147 -2.32 -23.00 7.03
N ALA A 148 -3.39 -22.27 6.75
CA ALA A 148 -4.75 -22.65 7.15
C ALA A 148 -5.78 -22.25 6.07
N PRO A 149 -6.93 -22.94 6.00
CA PRO A 149 -8.02 -22.56 5.11
C PRO A 149 -8.59 -21.18 5.41
N PHE A 150 -9.00 -20.44 4.37
CA PHE A 150 -9.52 -19.08 4.52
C PHE A 150 -10.77 -18.97 5.41
N TYR A 151 -11.65 -19.99 5.39
CA TYR A 151 -12.86 -20.00 6.23
C TYR A 151 -12.58 -20.15 7.73
N GLU A 152 -11.34 -20.47 8.13
CA GLU A 152 -10.91 -20.55 9.54
C GLU A 152 -10.42 -19.20 10.06
N PHE A 153 -10.39 -18.16 9.22
CA PHE A 153 -10.06 -16.80 9.61
C PHE A 153 -11.33 -15.97 9.78
N ASP A 154 -11.45 -15.37 10.95
CA ASP A 154 -12.52 -14.43 11.26
C ASP A 154 -12.01 -12.99 11.05
N ALA A 155 -12.87 -12.15 10.47
CA ALA A 155 -12.56 -10.77 10.16
C ALA A 155 -12.95 -9.83 11.30
N TYR A 156 -11.98 -9.04 11.74
CA TYR A 156 -12.14 -8.04 12.80
C TYR A 156 -11.84 -6.65 12.25
N MET A 157 -12.67 -5.67 12.62
CA MET A 157 -12.36 -4.27 12.43
C MET A 157 -11.57 -3.78 13.63
N ILE A 158 -10.32 -3.36 13.39
CA ILE A 158 -9.47 -2.77 14.42
C ILE A 158 -9.58 -1.26 14.38
N THR A 159 -9.78 -0.65 15.55
CA THR A 159 -9.79 0.80 15.71
C THR A 159 -8.48 1.23 16.36
N THR A 160 -7.70 2.04 15.66
CA THR A 160 -6.49 2.64 16.23
C THR A 160 -6.73 4.12 16.40
N HIS A 161 -6.32 4.67 17.55
CA HIS A 161 -6.46 6.09 17.84
C HIS A 161 -5.12 6.78 17.65
N ASP A 162 -5.11 7.83 16.84
CA ASP A 162 -4.01 8.78 16.77
C ASP A 162 -4.51 10.18 17.19
N ARG A 163 -3.59 11.15 17.30
CA ARG A 163 -3.89 12.55 17.62
C ARG A 163 -4.90 13.20 16.67
N HIS A 164 -5.08 12.64 15.48
CA HIS A 164 -5.99 13.13 14.44
C HIS A 164 -7.35 12.45 14.42
N GLY A 165 -7.59 11.45 15.28
CA GLY A 165 -8.84 10.70 15.35
C GLY A 165 -8.66 9.19 15.27
N PRO A 166 -9.76 8.42 15.38
CA PRO A 166 -9.73 6.99 15.14
C PRO A 166 -9.56 6.71 13.64
N TYR A 167 -8.78 5.70 13.29
CA TYR A 167 -8.81 5.10 11.97
C TYR A 167 -9.07 3.61 12.06
N TYR A 168 -9.73 3.09 11.03
CA TYR A 168 -10.21 1.71 11.00
C TYR A 168 -9.37 0.87 10.04
N GLY A 169 -8.99 -0.33 10.49
CA GLY A 169 -8.26 -1.32 9.70
C GLY A 169 -8.95 -2.68 9.71
N LEU A 170 -8.58 -3.54 8.75
CA LEU A 170 -9.01 -4.92 8.70
C LEU A 170 -7.93 -5.84 9.27
N LEU A 171 -8.31 -6.70 10.21
CA LEU A 171 -7.49 -7.77 10.77
C LEU A 171 -8.18 -9.11 10.48
N LEU A 172 -7.46 -10.07 9.92
CA LEU A 172 -7.92 -11.45 9.90
C LEU A 172 -7.22 -12.22 11.00
N GLN A 173 -7.98 -12.87 11.88
CA GLN A 173 -7.45 -13.67 12.97
C GLN A 173 -7.88 -15.13 12.78
N HIS A 174 -6.94 -16.05 12.93
CA HIS A 174 -7.22 -17.48 12.88
C HIS A 174 -8.01 -17.90 14.12
N ARG A 175 -9.04 -18.73 13.94
CA ARG A 175 -9.96 -19.12 15.02
C ARG A 175 -9.30 -19.97 16.10
N TYR A 176 -8.34 -20.82 15.74
CA TYR A 176 -7.78 -21.84 16.64
C TYR A 176 -6.36 -21.54 17.14
N GLU A 177 -5.64 -20.64 16.47
CA GLU A 177 -4.25 -20.32 16.79
C GLU A 177 -4.06 -18.81 16.90
N GLU A 178 -3.05 -18.37 17.65
CA GLU A 178 -2.70 -16.95 17.81
C GLU A 178 -2.00 -16.37 16.57
N GLN A 179 -2.56 -16.63 15.39
CA GLN A 179 -2.07 -16.15 14.10
C GLN A 179 -3.03 -15.10 13.55
N HIS A 180 -2.48 -13.98 13.06
CA HIS A 180 -3.28 -12.91 12.51
C HIS A 180 -2.56 -12.19 11.36
N ILE A 181 -3.35 -11.61 10.46
CA ILE A 181 -2.89 -10.79 9.35
C ILE A 181 -3.49 -9.42 9.51
N ASN A 182 -2.62 -8.41 9.62
CA ASN A 182 -3.04 -7.01 9.63
C ASN A 182 -2.97 -6.45 8.21
N PHE A 183 -4.11 -6.06 7.65
CA PHE A 183 -4.23 -5.49 6.31
C PHE A 183 -4.11 -3.96 6.29
N HIS A 184 -3.70 -3.32 7.38
CA HIS A 184 -3.50 -1.87 7.44
C HIS A 184 -2.52 -1.37 6.35
N ALA A 185 -1.56 -2.18 5.91
CA ALA A 185 -0.68 -1.78 4.80
C ALA A 185 -1.41 -1.60 3.45
N LEU A 186 -2.62 -2.14 3.30
CA LEU A 186 -3.44 -1.97 2.08
C LEU A 186 -4.40 -0.77 2.17
N LEU A 187 -4.63 -0.24 3.37
CA LEU A 187 -5.55 0.87 3.61
C LEU A 187 -4.76 2.08 4.13
N GLY A 188 -4.92 3.25 3.50
CA GLY A 188 -4.48 4.48 4.12
C GLY A 188 -5.23 4.74 5.43
N PRO A 189 -4.63 5.44 6.42
CA PRO A 189 -5.34 5.83 7.63
C PRO A 189 -6.56 6.67 7.25
N ASP A 190 -7.73 6.23 7.70
CA ASP A 190 -9.01 6.88 7.43
C ASP A 190 -10.02 6.58 8.54
N ASP A 191 -10.88 7.54 8.86
CA ASP A 191 -11.95 7.41 9.86
C ASP A 191 -13.20 6.71 9.29
N PHE A 192 -13.13 6.29 8.03
CA PHE A 192 -14.25 5.69 7.32
C PHE A 192 -14.34 4.17 7.49
N GLN A 193 -15.27 3.71 8.34
CA GLN A 193 -15.46 2.29 8.72
C GLN A 193 -15.78 1.36 7.53
N GLN A 194 -16.40 1.86 6.48
CA GLN A 194 -16.81 1.06 5.32
C GLN A 194 -15.62 0.66 4.46
N ARG A 195 -14.44 1.30 4.58
CA ARG A 195 -13.23 0.89 3.85
C ARG A 195 -12.74 -0.51 4.26
N PRO A 196 -12.54 -0.81 5.56
CA PRO A 196 -12.32 -2.18 6.02
C PRO A 196 -13.40 -3.17 5.55
N CYS A 197 -14.68 -2.76 5.57
CA CYS A 197 -15.77 -3.61 5.08
C CYS A 197 -15.66 -3.91 3.58
N ALA A 198 -15.37 -2.91 2.75
CA ALA A 198 -15.15 -3.08 1.32
C ALA A 198 -13.94 -3.96 1.03
N LEU A 199 -12.86 -3.81 1.81
CA LEU A 199 -11.69 -4.69 1.70
C LEU A 199 -12.05 -6.14 2.06
N TRP A 200 -12.85 -6.34 3.11
CA TRP A 200 -13.33 -7.67 3.47
C TRP A 200 -14.21 -8.30 2.36
N ASP A 201 -15.16 -7.55 1.80
CA ASP A 201 -15.96 -7.99 0.65
C ASP A 201 -15.08 -8.29 -0.57
N PHE A 202 -14.05 -7.48 -0.83
CA PHE A 202 -13.05 -7.74 -1.87
C PHE A 202 -12.30 -9.05 -1.64
N LEU A 203 -11.81 -9.31 -0.42
CA LEU A 203 -11.08 -10.52 -0.09
C LEU A 203 -11.95 -11.76 -0.20
N GLN A 204 -13.21 -11.70 0.26
CA GLN A 204 -14.17 -12.80 0.09
C GLN A 204 -14.42 -13.10 -1.39
N ASN A 205 -14.72 -12.08 -2.20
CA ASN A 205 -14.92 -12.23 -3.65
C ASN A 205 -13.66 -12.73 -4.38
N TYR A 206 -12.49 -12.31 -3.92
CA TYR A 206 -11.22 -12.79 -4.44
C TYR A 206 -10.96 -14.26 -4.09
N MET A 207 -11.30 -14.70 -2.87
CA MET A 207 -11.11 -16.09 -2.45
C MET A 207 -12.20 -17.03 -2.96
N ASP A 208 -13.38 -16.52 -3.28
CA ASP A 208 -14.47 -17.31 -3.86
C ASP A 208 -14.20 -17.64 -5.33
N THR A 209 -14.02 -18.92 -5.62
CA THR A 209 -13.82 -19.44 -6.97
C THR A 209 -15.12 -19.61 -7.77
N SER A 210 -16.29 -19.45 -7.14
CA SER A 210 -17.59 -19.62 -7.80
C SER A 210 -17.96 -18.44 -8.70
N GLY A 211 -17.53 -17.23 -8.33
CA GLY A 211 -17.73 -16.00 -9.08
C GLY A 211 -16.49 -15.57 -9.88
N PRO A 212 -16.62 -14.55 -10.75
CA PRO A 212 -15.46 -13.93 -11.41
C PRO A 212 -14.54 -13.23 -10.39
N ILE A 213 -13.26 -13.07 -10.73
CA ILE A 213 -12.34 -12.26 -9.92
C ILE A 213 -12.83 -10.79 -9.87
N PRO A 214 -12.55 -10.06 -8.76
CA PRO A 214 -12.92 -8.66 -8.64
C PRO A 214 -12.54 -7.84 -9.86
N ASP A 215 -13.46 -7.00 -10.32
CA ASP A 215 -13.24 -6.20 -11.51
C ASP A 215 -12.51 -4.89 -11.19
N ILE A 216 -11.17 -4.97 -11.19
CA ILE A 216 -10.28 -3.82 -10.94
C ILE A 216 -9.16 -3.77 -11.98
N PRO A 217 -8.59 -2.58 -12.26
CA PRO A 217 -7.50 -2.43 -13.23
C PRO A 217 -6.31 -3.37 -13.00
N LEU A 218 -6.02 -3.68 -11.73
CA LEU A 218 -4.94 -4.59 -11.34
C LEU A 218 -5.07 -5.98 -11.97
N PHE A 219 -6.30 -6.48 -12.11
CA PHE A 219 -6.55 -7.85 -12.57
C PHE A 219 -6.83 -7.96 -14.07
N GLU A 220 -6.97 -6.84 -14.79
CA GLU A 220 -7.24 -6.83 -16.24
C GLU A 220 -6.29 -7.74 -17.04
N PRO A 221 -4.96 -7.76 -16.82
CA PRO A 221 -4.04 -8.63 -17.55
C PRO A 221 -4.27 -10.12 -17.29
N TYR A 222 -4.95 -10.48 -16.20
CA TYR A 222 -5.09 -11.84 -15.71
C TYR A 222 -6.50 -12.41 -15.86
N ARG A 223 -7.51 -11.57 -16.16
CA ARG A 223 -8.92 -11.99 -16.27
C ARG A 223 -9.14 -13.18 -17.20
N HIS A 224 -8.46 -13.18 -18.35
CA HIS A 224 -8.54 -14.26 -19.34
C HIS A 224 -7.91 -15.59 -18.89
N LEU A 225 -7.06 -15.57 -17.85
CA LEU A 225 -6.42 -16.76 -17.30
C LEU A 225 -7.30 -17.48 -16.27
N ASP A 226 -8.26 -16.79 -15.67
CA ASP A 226 -9.23 -17.40 -14.76
C ASP A 226 -10.44 -17.94 -15.56
N PRO A 227 -10.72 -19.25 -15.53
CA PRO A 227 -11.73 -19.86 -16.39
C PRO A 227 -13.16 -19.40 -16.05
N VAL A 228 -13.43 -19.06 -14.78
CA VAL A 228 -14.75 -18.58 -14.34
C VAL A 228 -14.96 -17.15 -14.84
N THR A 229 -13.96 -16.29 -14.64
CA THR A 229 -13.95 -14.92 -15.12
C THR A 229 -14.03 -14.86 -16.65
N ALA A 230 -13.25 -15.67 -17.36
CA ALA A 230 -13.27 -15.68 -18.83
C ALA A 230 -14.65 -16.05 -19.40
N ARG A 231 -15.34 -17.02 -18.80
CA ARG A 231 -16.72 -17.37 -19.18
C ARG A 231 -17.69 -16.24 -18.87
N TYR A 232 -17.58 -15.65 -17.68
CA TYR A 232 -18.41 -14.52 -17.28
C TYR A 232 -18.23 -13.32 -18.22
N ASP A 233 -16.99 -12.99 -18.57
CA ASP A 233 -16.67 -11.88 -19.48
C ASP A 233 -17.18 -12.14 -20.89
N GLN A 234 -17.08 -13.39 -21.38
CA GLN A 234 -17.62 -13.80 -22.68
C GLN A 234 -19.15 -13.70 -22.72
N GLN A 235 -19.84 -14.12 -21.66
CA GLN A 235 -21.30 -14.05 -21.55
C GLN A 235 -21.81 -12.61 -21.50
N ASN A 236 -21.08 -11.72 -20.84
CA ASN A 236 -21.44 -10.31 -20.71
C ASN A 236 -20.87 -9.41 -21.81
N HIS A 237 -20.21 -10.00 -22.82
CA HIS A 237 -19.56 -9.26 -23.92
C HIS A 237 -18.62 -8.14 -23.45
N ARG A 238 -17.89 -8.38 -22.35
CA ARG A 238 -16.96 -7.41 -21.77
C ARG A 238 -15.73 -7.24 -22.68
N ASN A 239 -15.30 -6.00 -22.88
CA ASN A 239 -14.02 -5.72 -23.54
C ASN A 239 -12.84 -6.24 -22.68
N PRO A 240 -11.92 -7.08 -23.22
CA PRO A 240 -10.72 -7.54 -22.51
C PRO A 240 -9.69 -6.45 -22.16
N ARG A 241 -9.86 -5.24 -22.68
CA ARG A 241 -9.04 -4.06 -22.42
C ARG A 241 -9.84 -2.91 -21.81
N TYR A 242 -10.96 -3.24 -21.16
CA TYR A 242 -11.90 -2.29 -20.54
C TYR A 242 -11.18 -1.21 -19.72
N TRP A 243 -10.29 -1.60 -18.81
CA TRP A 243 -9.56 -0.65 -17.96
C TRP A 243 -8.40 0.05 -18.67
N ILE A 244 -7.84 -0.55 -19.72
CA ILE A 244 -6.62 -0.06 -20.39
C ILE A 244 -6.95 0.98 -21.44
N ASP A 245 -8.06 0.79 -22.17
CA ASP A 245 -8.47 1.67 -23.27
C ASP A 245 -9.40 2.81 -22.81
N MET A 246 -9.71 2.87 -21.51
CA MET A 246 -10.54 3.90 -20.89
C MET A 246 -9.80 5.24 -20.78
N ASP A 247 -10.47 6.35 -21.09
CA ASP A 247 -9.91 7.69 -20.90
C ASP A 247 -9.93 8.14 -19.44
N ASP A 248 -9.09 9.11 -19.09
CA ASP A 248 -8.94 9.61 -17.71
C ASP A 248 -10.25 10.11 -17.08
N ALA A 249 -11.14 10.72 -17.86
CA ALA A 249 -12.40 11.27 -17.33
C ALA A 249 -13.39 10.15 -17.01
N THR A 250 -13.49 9.15 -17.88
CA THR A 250 -14.32 7.97 -17.66
C THR A 250 -13.76 7.11 -16.52
N PHE A 251 -12.43 6.94 -16.46
CA PHE A 251 -11.76 6.26 -15.35
C PHE A 251 -12.08 6.93 -14.01
N LYS A 252 -12.00 8.26 -13.97
CA LYS A 252 -12.36 9.01 -12.77
C LYS A 252 -13.83 8.80 -12.39
N ALA A 253 -14.75 8.84 -13.35
CA ALA A 253 -16.16 8.63 -13.08
C ALA A 253 -16.44 7.22 -12.52
N GLU A 254 -15.79 6.18 -13.06
CA GLU A 254 -15.92 4.80 -12.57
C GLU A 254 -15.36 4.65 -11.14
N VAL A 255 -14.20 5.26 -10.85
CA VAL A 255 -13.63 5.27 -9.50
C VAL A 255 -14.55 6.01 -8.53
N ASP A 256 -15.09 7.16 -8.92
CA ASP A 256 -16.03 7.92 -8.09
C ASP A 256 -17.33 7.11 -7.84
N ALA A 257 -17.82 6.37 -8.83
CA ALA A 257 -18.96 5.46 -8.68
C ALA A 257 -18.64 4.25 -7.77
N MET A 258 -17.43 3.70 -7.84
CA MET A 258 -16.95 2.68 -6.91
C MET A 258 -16.95 3.21 -5.47
N TRP A 259 -16.46 4.44 -5.26
CA TRP A 259 -16.52 5.09 -3.95
C TRP A 259 -17.94 5.22 -3.45
N GLN A 260 -18.90 5.66 -4.27
CA GLN A 260 -20.31 5.74 -3.88
C GLN A 260 -20.87 4.36 -3.45
N ARG A 261 -20.50 3.28 -4.14
CA ARG A 261 -20.88 1.92 -3.71
C ARG A 261 -20.27 1.55 -2.37
N VAL A 262 -18.99 1.89 -2.14
CA VAL A 262 -18.34 1.69 -0.84
C VAL A 262 -19.04 2.48 0.27
N TYR A 263 -19.46 3.72 -0.02
CA TYR A 263 -20.23 4.54 0.92
C TYR A 263 -21.57 3.93 1.30
N ALA A 264 -22.20 3.19 0.38
CA ALA A 264 -23.48 2.52 0.58
C ALA A 264 -23.37 1.12 1.20
N ILE A 265 -22.17 0.63 1.51
CA ILE A 265 -21.99 -0.70 2.11
C ILE A 265 -22.68 -0.75 3.49
N ASP A 266 -23.53 -1.75 3.66
CA ASP A 266 -24.39 -1.97 4.82
C ASP A 266 -23.92 -3.16 5.67
N THR A 267 -22.63 -3.53 5.63
CA THR A 267 -22.08 -4.74 6.27
C THR A 267 -22.54 -4.92 7.72
N PHE A 268 -22.66 -3.84 8.49
CA PHE A 268 -23.12 -3.88 9.90
C PHE A 268 -24.61 -4.22 10.07
N SER A 269 -25.41 -4.02 9.02
CA SER A 269 -26.84 -4.38 8.98
C SER A 269 -27.08 -5.79 8.45
N ARG A 270 -26.06 -6.44 7.86
CA ARG A 270 -26.19 -7.78 7.29
C ARG A 270 -26.41 -8.82 8.40
N PRO A 271 -27.29 -9.82 8.19
CA PRO A 271 -27.53 -10.85 9.18
C PRO A 271 -26.27 -11.68 9.43
N ASN A 272 -25.90 -11.84 10.71
CA ASN A 272 -24.81 -12.74 11.09
C ASN A 272 -25.27 -14.19 10.95
N LEU A 273 -24.90 -14.84 9.85
CA LEU A 273 -25.22 -16.25 9.59
C LEU A 273 -24.61 -17.20 10.61
N MET A 274 -23.50 -16.81 11.26
CA MET A 274 -22.85 -17.61 12.30
C MET A 274 -23.49 -17.46 13.68
N ALA A 275 -24.41 -16.49 13.89
CA ALA A 275 -25.15 -16.33 15.15
C ALA A 275 -25.97 -17.56 15.54
N GLN A 276 -26.30 -18.43 14.59
CA GLN A 276 -27.03 -19.68 14.84
C GLN A 276 -26.11 -20.83 15.27
N TYR A 277 -24.80 -20.72 15.02
CA TYR A 277 -23.83 -21.81 15.18
C TYR A 277 -22.78 -21.52 16.27
N VAL A 278 -22.66 -20.27 16.70
CA VAL A 278 -21.64 -19.81 17.65
C VAL A 278 -22.30 -19.00 18.75
N ASP A 279 -22.03 -19.38 20.00
CA ASP A 279 -22.38 -18.57 21.17
C ASP A 279 -21.29 -17.50 21.33
N TYR A 280 -21.71 -16.23 21.24
CA TYR A 280 -20.79 -15.10 21.30
C TYR A 280 -20.48 -14.65 22.73
N GLY A 281 -21.04 -15.31 23.77
CA GLY A 281 -20.71 -15.06 25.17
C GLY A 281 -20.78 -13.58 25.55
N LEU A 282 -21.99 -13.08 25.80
CA LEU A 282 -22.21 -11.72 26.31
C LEU A 282 -21.66 -11.54 27.74
#